data_AF-A0A4Q3SY14-F1
#
_entry.id   AF-A0A4Q3SY14-F1
#
_cell.length_a   1.000
_cell.length_b   1.000
_cell.length_c   1.000
_cell.angle_alpha   90.00
_cell.angle_beta   90.00
_cell.angle_gamma   90.00
#
_symmetry.space_group_name_H-M   'P 1'
#
loop_
_entity.id
_entity.type
_entity.pdbx_description
1 polymer ?
#
loop_
_entity_poly.entity_id
_entity_poly.type
_entity_poly.pdbx_seq_one_letter_code
_entity_poly.pdbx_strand_id
1 'polypeptide(L)'
;MLNKKVLNVCLLALLSAVSAQSCANDTRDQRQQDLPGDTSGYQLPKLELIKTSEPVVRYGKIGKSNLLFDFGTDAFGQVKLTIEAVNDNDTLTVLVGEMLSADGHINSKPPGTVRFRALPITLKKGVNTYTPIIPSDKRNTGKNAVLMPVEIGEVLPFRYVELRTEPGKYDIRSVSRDVVTIKSDDSASSFTSSDTMLNKIWDLCKHTMKATTFTGYYVDGDRERIPYEADALINQLSHYATYPEYTIAKRTLDYLIYHPTWPTEWMLQNTMIAWYDYLYSGDIRMVAKLYPQLKAKVLEDLAREDGLISTKTGKQSREFLRSIHFREFDLDSKLRDIVDWPQPGETDGFVFSDYNAVVNAFYFGALQSMEKLAIALGDTADAQSYRSKAAKVKQSYIKEKKN
;
A
#
# COMPACT_ATOMS: atom_id res chain seq x y z
N MET A 1 -3.52 12.48 31.33
CA MET A 1 -2.23 12.10 30.69
C MET A 1 -2.53 11.85 29.21
N LEU A 2 -2.23 12.82 28.34
CA LEU A 2 -2.48 12.70 26.90
C LEU A 2 -1.52 11.68 26.29
N ASN A 3 -2.08 10.69 25.58
CA ASN A 3 -1.36 9.54 25.04
C ASN A 3 -0.54 9.94 23.81
N LYS A 4 0.78 9.74 23.87
CA LYS A 4 1.79 10.20 22.89
C LYS A 4 1.75 9.47 21.52
N LYS A 5 0.82 8.54 21.30
CA LYS A 5 0.83 7.64 20.12
C LYS A 5 0.12 8.22 18.89
N VAL A 6 -1.08 8.79 19.05
CA VAL A 6 -1.81 9.44 17.94
C VAL A 6 -1.10 10.71 17.46
N LEU A 7 -0.42 11.39 18.39
CA LEU A 7 0.42 12.53 18.02
C LEU A 7 1.60 12.09 17.16
N ASN A 8 2.20 10.91 17.38
CA ASN A 8 3.40 10.49 16.66
C ASN A 8 3.17 10.14 15.18
N VAL A 9 2.03 9.56 14.79
CA VAL A 9 1.76 9.25 13.37
C VAL A 9 1.48 10.53 12.58
N CYS A 10 0.69 11.45 13.15
CA CYS A 10 0.47 12.79 12.59
C CYS A 10 1.75 13.65 12.62
N LEU A 11 2.58 13.54 13.65
CA LEU A 11 3.82 14.32 13.78
C LEU A 11 4.92 13.80 12.86
N LEU A 12 5.01 12.49 12.57
CA LEU A 12 5.93 11.97 11.57
C LEU A 12 5.50 12.36 10.14
N ALA A 13 4.21 12.35 9.83
CA ALA A 13 3.69 12.87 8.55
C ALA A 13 3.88 14.40 8.42
N LEU A 14 3.82 15.13 9.54
CA LEU A 14 4.12 16.57 9.58
C LEU A 14 5.62 16.85 9.48
N LEU A 15 6.50 16.03 10.08
CA LEU A 15 7.95 16.20 10.01
C LEU A 15 8.50 15.89 8.62
N SER A 16 7.97 14.88 7.92
CA SER A 16 8.28 14.61 6.51
C SER A 16 7.67 15.67 5.59
N ALA A 17 6.51 16.24 5.93
CA ALA A 17 5.96 17.39 5.21
C ALA A 17 6.80 18.66 5.41
N VAL A 18 7.36 18.91 6.61
CA VAL A 18 8.21 20.08 6.89
C VAL A 18 9.56 19.99 6.20
N SER A 19 10.19 18.81 6.14
CA SER A 19 11.45 18.62 5.39
C SER A 19 11.23 18.69 3.88
N ALA A 20 10.12 18.13 3.37
CA ALA A 20 9.73 18.31 1.96
C ALA A 20 9.41 19.78 1.62
N GLN A 21 8.82 20.53 2.57
CA GLN A 21 8.52 21.96 2.40
C GLN A 21 9.79 22.83 2.38
N SER A 22 10.84 22.50 3.15
CA SER A 22 12.10 23.24 3.13
C SER A 22 12.88 23.02 1.83
N CYS A 23 12.98 21.77 1.36
CA CYS A 23 13.63 21.45 0.09
C CYS A 23 12.87 22.01 -1.14
N ALA A 24 11.53 22.06 -1.07
CA ALA A 24 10.70 22.63 -2.12
C ALA A 24 10.76 24.17 -2.19
N ASN A 25 11.04 24.86 -1.08
CA ASN A 25 11.15 26.32 -1.08
C ASN A 25 12.44 26.83 -1.76
N ASP A 26 13.56 26.11 -1.62
CA ASP A 26 14.84 26.47 -2.27
C ASP A 26 14.83 26.28 -3.80
N THR A 27 13.83 25.59 -4.34
CA THR A 27 13.73 25.21 -5.75
C THR A 27 12.52 25.81 -6.46
N ARG A 28 11.78 26.73 -5.80
CA ARG A 28 10.59 27.40 -6.35
C ARG A 28 10.93 28.47 -7.40
N ASP A 29 12.08 29.11 -7.28
CA ASP A 29 12.43 30.27 -8.12
C ASP A 29 12.88 29.88 -9.55
N GLN A 30 13.02 28.58 -9.85
CA GLN A 30 13.46 28.10 -11.16
C GLN A 30 12.46 27.18 -11.89
N ARG A 31 11.29 26.87 -11.31
CA ARG A 31 10.35 25.87 -11.86
C ARG A 31 9.03 26.46 -12.40
N GLN A 32 8.96 27.77 -12.58
CA GLN A 32 7.73 28.48 -12.96
C GLN A 32 7.51 28.60 -14.48
N GLN A 33 8.22 27.86 -15.34
CA GLN A 33 8.24 28.18 -16.78
C GLN A 33 7.64 27.20 -17.78
N ASP A 34 7.13 26.03 -17.41
CA ASP A 34 6.42 25.16 -18.37
C ASP A 34 5.06 24.71 -17.82
N LEU A 35 4.02 25.50 -18.09
CA LEU A 35 2.65 24.97 -18.10
C LEU A 35 2.64 23.82 -19.13
N PRO A 36 2.05 22.65 -18.83
CA PRO A 36 2.06 21.58 -19.80
C PRO A 36 1.32 22.02 -21.06
N GLY A 37 1.95 21.77 -22.22
CA GLY A 37 1.19 21.61 -23.47
C GLY A 37 0.12 20.54 -23.33
N ASP A 38 -0.77 20.48 -24.33
CA ASP A 38 -1.96 19.64 -24.38
C ASP A 38 -1.82 18.26 -23.67
N THR A 39 -2.55 18.08 -22.57
CA THR A 39 -2.59 16.83 -21.79
C THR A 39 -3.59 15.81 -22.33
N SER A 40 -4.29 16.10 -23.44
CA SER A 40 -5.36 15.28 -24.01
C SER A 40 -4.93 13.86 -24.43
N GLY A 41 -3.62 13.61 -24.52
CA GLY A 41 -3.03 12.30 -24.84
C GLY A 41 -2.25 11.62 -23.70
N TYR A 42 -2.26 12.14 -22.47
CA TYR A 42 -1.47 11.55 -21.38
C TYR A 42 -1.95 10.14 -21.02
N GLN A 43 -1.02 9.19 -21.06
CA GLN A 43 -1.21 7.83 -20.57
C GLN A 43 -0.34 7.62 -19.32
N LEU A 44 -0.84 6.80 -18.40
CA LEU A 44 -0.03 6.40 -17.25
C LEU A 44 1.26 5.70 -17.73
N PRO A 45 2.40 5.93 -17.06
CA PRO A 45 3.62 5.21 -17.37
C PRO A 45 3.40 3.69 -17.23
N LYS A 46 4.01 2.94 -18.14
CA LYS A 46 4.02 1.47 -18.03
C LYS A 46 4.88 1.08 -16.84
N LEU A 47 4.42 0.08 -16.11
CA LEU A 47 5.13 -0.52 -14.99
C LEU A 47 5.26 -2.01 -15.26
N GLU A 48 6.48 -2.52 -15.16
CA GLU A 48 6.79 -3.93 -15.35
C GLU A 48 7.12 -4.58 -14.01
N LEU A 49 6.49 -5.72 -13.77
CA LEU A 49 6.82 -6.60 -12.66
C LEU A 49 7.91 -7.58 -13.11
N ILE A 50 8.93 -7.75 -12.28
CA ILE A 50 10.08 -8.60 -12.55
C ILE A 50 10.14 -9.75 -11.55
N LYS A 51 10.61 -10.91 -12.02
CA LYS A 51 10.99 -12.05 -11.17
C LYS A 51 12.49 -12.02 -10.91
N THR A 52 12.88 -11.93 -9.65
CA THR A 52 14.28 -12.02 -9.23
C THR A 52 14.47 -13.30 -8.44
N SER A 53 15.39 -14.16 -8.89
CA SER A 53 15.70 -15.41 -8.19
C SER A 53 16.62 -15.13 -7.01
N GLU A 54 16.17 -15.49 -5.81
CA GLU A 54 16.91 -15.31 -4.57
C GLU A 54 17.33 -16.67 -4.00
N PRO A 55 18.62 -16.82 -3.60
CA PRO A 55 19.11 -18.03 -3.00
C PRO A 55 18.65 -18.14 -1.54
N VAL A 56 18.67 -19.36 -1.02
CA VAL A 56 18.49 -19.61 0.41
C VAL A 56 19.65 -19.02 1.21
N VAL A 57 19.35 -18.37 2.34
CA VAL A 57 20.37 -17.79 3.24
C VAL A 57 20.87 -18.82 4.24
N ARG A 58 19.97 -19.64 4.80
CA ARG A 58 20.30 -20.73 5.73
C ARG A 58 19.43 -21.94 5.48
N TYR A 59 19.99 -23.14 5.63
CA TYR A 59 19.20 -24.36 5.57
C TYR A 59 19.74 -25.41 6.54
N GLY A 60 18.87 -26.34 6.94
CA GLY A 60 19.24 -27.38 7.88
C GLY A 60 18.18 -28.47 8.01
N LYS A 61 18.56 -29.58 8.63
CA LYS A 61 17.62 -30.63 8.99
C LYS A 61 16.80 -30.20 10.20
N ILE A 62 15.52 -30.55 10.19
CA ILE A 62 14.61 -30.37 11.32
C ILE A 62 13.81 -31.65 11.56
N GLY A 63 13.59 -31.96 12.84
CA GLY A 63 12.99 -33.23 13.26
C GLY A 63 13.82 -34.44 12.79
N LYS A 64 13.14 -35.50 12.35
CA LYS A 64 13.80 -36.74 11.93
C LYS A 64 14.50 -36.62 10.57
N SER A 65 13.93 -35.83 9.66
CA SER A 65 14.33 -35.88 8.25
C SER A 65 13.91 -34.70 7.37
N ASN A 66 13.10 -33.77 7.88
CA ASN A 66 12.66 -32.64 7.08
C ASN A 66 13.82 -31.68 6.85
N LEU A 67 13.78 -30.93 5.75
CA LEU A 67 14.75 -29.89 5.44
C LEU A 67 14.05 -28.54 5.48
N LEU A 68 14.54 -27.63 6.31
CA LEU A 68 14.07 -26.25 6.41
C LEU A 68 15.05 -25.32 5.70
N PHE A 69 14.52 -24.41 4.89
CA PHE A 69 15.23 -23.39 4.14
C PHE A 69 14.68 -22.01 4.57
N ASP A 70 15.57 -21.12 5.01
CA ASP A 70 15.28 -19.75 5.46
C ASP A 70 15.90 -18.75 4.47
N PHE A 71 15.05 -17.93 3.86
CA PHE A 71 15.45 -16.86 2.93
C PHE A 71 15.84 -15.54 3.63
N GLY A 72 15.80 -15.50 4.98
CA GLY A 72 16.21 -14.37 5.80
C GLY A 72 15.13 -13.29 5.96
N THR A 73 14.38 -12.99 4.90
CA THR A 73 13.27 -12.03 4.90
C THR A 73 12.02 -12.63 4.26
N ASP A 74 10.85 -12.07 4.53
CA ASP A 74 9.61 -12.45 3.85
C ASP A 74 9.47 -11.74 2.50
N ALA A 75 9.03 -12.44 1.45
CA ALA A 75 8.81 -11.82 0.14
C ALA A 75 7.71 -12.54 -0.64
N PHE A 76 7.06 -11.80 -1.54
CA PHE A 76 6.02 -12.33 -2.42
C PHE A 76 6.67 -13.03 -3.61
N GLY A 77 6.52 -14.34 -3.70
CA GLY A 77 7.18 -15.09 -4.78
C GLY A 77 6.66 -16.50 -4.97
N GLN A 78 7.45 -17.25 -5.73
CA GLN A 78 7.23 -18.65 -6.06
C GLN A 78 8.46 -19.47 -5.66
N VAL A 79 8.26 -20.67 -5.12
CA VAL A 79 9.38 -21.57 -4.79
C VAL A 79 9.88 -22.24 -6.07
N LYS A 80 11.19 -22.40 -6.21
CA LYS A 80 11.81 -23.16 -7.29
C LYS A 80 12.81 -24.16 -6.72
N LEU A 81 12.63 -25.43 -7.10
CA LEU A 81 13.37 -26.58 -6.55
C LEU A 81 13.97 -27.38 -7.69
N THR A 82 15.24 -27.76 -7.59
CA THR A 82 15.83 -28.78 -8.45
C THR A 82 16.09 -30.02 -7.61
N ILE A 83 15.52 -31.14 -8.02
CA ILE A 83 15.51 -32.39 -7.26
C ILE A 83 15.91 -33.52 -8.19
N GLU A 84 16.77 -34.40 -7.70
CA GLU A 84 17.01 -35.70 -8.32
C GLU A 84 16.19 -36.77 -7.59
N ALA A 85 15.28 -37.40 -8.34
CA ALA A 85 14.43 -38.46 -7.83
C ALA A 85 14.82 -39.81 -8.47
N VAL A 86 14.79 -40.88 -7.65
CA VAL A 86 15.11 -42.24 -8.10
C VAL A 86 13.94 -42.88 -8.86
N ASN A 87 12.71 -42.54 -8.45
CA ASN A 87 11.46 -43.12 -8.97
C ASN A 87 10.59 -42.04 -9.64
N ASP A 88 9.78 -42.48 -10.59
CA ASP A 88 8.68 -41.67 -11.14
C ASP A 88 7.46 -41.71 -10.21
N ASN A 89 6.63 -40.66 -10.29
CA ASN A 89 5.33 -40.53 -9.62
C ASN A 89 5.39 -40.51 -8.08
N ASP A 90 6.58 -40.37 -7.50
CA ASP A 90 6.73 -40.08 -6.07
C ASP A 90 6.18 -38.68 -5.78
N THR A 91 5.57 -38.48 -4.60
CA THR A 91 5.05 -37.16 -4.20
C THR A 91 5.93 -36.57 -3.11
N LEU A 92 6.43 -35.35 -3.34
CA LEU A 92 7.07 -34.53 -2.33
C LEU A 92 6.13 -33.41 -1.91
N THR A 93 5.95 -33.21 -0.60
CA THR A 93 5.19 -32.07 -0.07
C THR A 93 6.15 -30.93 0.25
N VAL A 94 5.94 -29.80 -0.41
CA VAL A 94 6.66 -28.54 -0.18
C VAL A 94 5.80 -27.66 0.70
N LEU A 95 6.23 -27.42 1.93
CA LEU A 95 5.60 -26.45 2.82
C LEU A 95 6.21 -25.08 2.58
N VAL A 96 5.36 -24.05 2.53
CA VAL A 96 5.75 -22.66 2.31
C VAL A 96 5.03 -21.79 3.32
N GLY A 97 5.73 -20.88 3.99
CA GLY A 97 5.08 -19.98 4.95
C GLY A 97 5.97 -18.89 5.52
N GLU A 98 5.33 -17.94 6.20
CA GLU A 98 5.96 -16.74 6.77
C GLU A 98 6.49 -16.98 8.20
N MET A 99 5.93 -17.94 8.94
CA MET A 99 6.14 -18.10 10.38
C MET A 99 6.55 -19.52 10.77
N LEU A 100 7.51 -19.63 11.68
CA LEU A 100 7.87 -20.89 12.35
C LEU A 100 7.07 -21.09 13.64
N SER A 101 6.80 -22.35 14.00
CA SER A 101 6.34 -22.75 15.32
C SER A 101 7.50 -22.81 16.33
N ALA A 102 7.18 -22.96 17.61
CA ALA A 102 8.18 -22.97 18.68
C ALA A 102 9.19 -24.14 18.58
N ASP A 103 8.81 -25.23 17.92
CA ASP A 103 9.67 -26.38 17.61
C ASP A 103 10.51 -26.20 16.34
N GLY A 104 10.42 -25.04 15.68
CA GLY A 104 11.20 -24.64 14.51
C GLY A 104 10.60 -25.06 13.17
N HIS A 105 9.51 -25.83 13.13
CA HIS A 105 8.83 -26.19 11.89
C HIS A 105 8.08 -24.99 11.30
N ILE A 106 7.71 -25.05 10.01
CA ILE A 106 6.76 -24.05 9.48
C ILE A 106 5.42 -24.21 10.22
N ASN A 107 4.92 -23.10 10.76
CA ASN A 107 3.66 -23.09 11.48
C ASN A 107 2.51 -23.36 10.50
N SER A 108 1.94 -24.56 10.56
CA SER A 108 0.82 -24.98 9.70
C SER A 108 -0.53 -24.38 10.09
N LYS A 109 -0.60 -23.70 11.25
CA LYS A 109 -1.78 -23.00 11.76
C LYS A 109 -1.36 -21.63 12.29
N PRO A 110 -0.82 -20.75 11.44
CA PRO A 110 -0.35 -19.46 11.88
C PRO A 110 -1.54 -18.55 12.24
N PRO A 111 -1.35 -17.56 13.12
CA PRO A 111 -2.44 -16.68 13.55
C PRO A 111 -2.87 -15.71 12.43
N GLY A 112 -4.10 -15.23 12.52
CA GLY A 112 -4.60 -14.15 11.66
C GLY A 112 -4.55 -14.49 10.17
N THR A 113 -3.81 -13.68 9.41
CA THR A 113 -3.70 -13.81 7.93
C THR A 113 -2.31 -14.16 7.45
N VAL A 114 -1.42 -14.52 8.38
CA VAL A 114 -0.09 -15.06 8.10
C VAL A 114 -0.25 -16.32 7.23
N ARG A 115 0.50 -16.40 6.15
CA ARG A 115 0.31 -17.40 5.10
C ARG A 115 1.09 -18.68 5.37
N PHE A 116 0.40 -19.77 5.03
CA PHE A 116 0.93 -21.11 4.99
C PHE A 116 0.25 -21.88 3.85
N ARG A 117 1.05 -22.66 3.11
CA ARG A 117 0.58 -23.62 2.10
C ARG A 117 1.40 -24.90 2.15
N ALA A 118 0.73 -26.03 1.93
CA ALA A 118 1.36 -27.31 1.62
C ALA A 118 1.10 -27.60 0.13
N LEU A 119 2.17 -27.65 -0.65
CA LEU A 119 2.14 -27.75 -2.11
C LEU A 119 2.72 -29.11 -2.52
N PRO A 120 1.89 -30.10 -2.88
CA PRO A 120 2.38 -31.37 -3.38
C PRO A 120 2.95 -31.20 -4.79
N ILE A 121 4.10 -31.83 -5.04
CA ILE A 121 4.66 -31.98 -6.39
C ILE A 121 4.85 -33.46 -6.71
N THR A 122 4.47 -33.85 -7.92
CA THR A 122 4.74 -35.18 -8.46
C THR A 122 6.10 -35.17 -9.14
N LEU A 123 7.01 -35.99 -8.62
CA LEU A 123 8.38 -36.08 -9.09
C LEU A 123 8.48 -36.99 -10.31
N LYS A 124 9.33 -36.57 -11.25
CA LYS A 124 9.84 -37.37 -12.35
C LYS A 124 11.23 -37.87 -11.99
N LYS A 125 11.54 -39.08 -12.41
CA LYS A 125 12.85 -39.71 -12.27
C LYS A 125 13.94 -38.84 -12.90
N GLY A 126 15.11 -38.83 -12.28
CA GLY A 126 16.26 -38.02 -12.67
C GLY A 126 16.18 -36.59 -12.14
N VAL A 127 17.05 -35.73 -12.66
CA VAL A 127 17.17 -34.32 -12.25
C VAL A 127 16.11 -33.48 -12.95
N ASN A 128 15.21 -32.88 -12.17
CA ASN A 128 14.14 -32.04 -12.69
C ASN A 128 13.96 -30.78 -11.84
N THR A 129 13.50 -29.71 -12.49
CA THR A 129 13.17 -28.44 -11.83
C THR A 129 11.66 -28.28 -11.70
N TYR A 130 11.21 -27.90 -10.52
CA TYR A 130 9.81 -27.75 -10.17
C TYR A 130 9.54 -26.35 -9.63
N THR A 131 8.42 -25.77 -10.07
CA THR A 131 7.80 -24.60 -9.47
C THR A 131 6.42 -25.05 -8.98
N PRO A 132 6.26 -25.38 -7.68
CA PRO A 132 4.98 -25.83 -7.15
C PRO A 132 3.87 -24.82 -7.45
N ILE A 133 2.72 -25.30 -7.91
CA ILE A 133 1.58 -24.43 -8.25
C ILE A 133 0.98 -23.89 -6.96
N ILE A 134 0.90 -22.56 -6.85
CA ILE A 134 0.21 -21.87 -5.75
C ILE A 134 -1.28 -21.75 -6.13
N PRO A 135 -2.21 -22.33 -5.35
CA PRO A 135 -3.63 -22.17 -5.62
C PRO A 135 -4.08 -20.73 -5.34
N SER A 136 -4.93 -20.18 -6.20
CA SER A 136 -5.58 -18.88 -5.98
C SER A 136 -6.39 -18.87 -4.70
N ASP A 137 -6.39 -17.73 -4.00
CA ASP A 137 -7.17 -17.50 -2.79
C ASP A 137 -8.37 -16.62 -3.11
N LYS A 138 -9.59 -17.10 -2.83
CA LYS A 138 -10.82 -16.38 -3.16
C LYS A 138 -10.86 -14.96 -2.61
N ARG A 139 -10.18 -14.70 -1.50
CA ARG A 139 -10.14 -13.39 -0.87
C ARG A 139 -9.29 -12.39 -1.65
N ASN A 140 -8.20 -12.84 -2.27
CA ASN A 140 -7.28 -12.01 -3.03
C ASN A 140 -7.44 -12.10 -4.56
N THR A 141 -8.48 -12.82 -5.00
CA THR A 141 -8.96 -12.86 -6.38
C THR A 141 -10.41 -12.40 -6.51
N GLY A 142 -10.89 -11.64 -5.52
CA GLY A 142 -12.25 -11.08 -5.50
C GLY A 142 -12.43 -9.92 -6.48
N LYS A 143 -13.67 -9.42 -6.59
CA LYS A 143 -14.04 -8.35 -7.54
C LYS A 143 -13.22 -7.04 -7.40
N ASN A 144 -12.72 -6.76 -6.20
CA ASN A 144 -11.97 -5.54 -5.88
C ASN A 144 -10.45 -5.78 -5.86
N ALA A 145 -10.01 -7.04 -5.98
CA ALA A 145 -8.61 -7.39 -5.83
C ALA A 145 -7.83 -7.08 -7.12
N VAL A 146 -6.60 -6.60 -6.96
CA VAL A 146 -5.62 -6.54 -8.04
C VAL A 146 -5.10 -7.95 -8.31
N LEU A 147 -5.41 -8.47 -9.49
CA LEU A 147 -4.98 -9.81 -9.91
C LEU A 147 -3.51 -9.78 -10.35
N MET A 148 -2.80 -10.88 -10.09
CA MET A 148 -1.47 -11.09 -10.66
C MET A 148 -1.56 -11.25 -12.18
N PRO A 149 -0.58 -10.74 -12.95
CA PRO A 149 -0.49 -11.04 -14.37
C PRO A 149 -0.40 -12.54 -14.62
N VAL A 150 -1.09 -13.02 -15.67
CA VAL A 150 -1.20 -14.45 -15.99
C VAL A 150 0.18 -15.07 -16.25
N GLU A 151 1.07 -14.31 -16.88
CA GLU A 151 2.46 -14.67 -17.17
C GLU A 151 3.34 -14.81 -15.92
N ILE A 152 2.97 -14.16 -14.82
CA ILE A 152 3.65 -14.30 -13.53
C ILE A 152 3.05 -15.48 -12.74
N GLY A 153 1.72 -15.58 -12.74
CA GLY A 153 0.97 -16.53 -11.93
C GLY A 153 0.84 -16.09 -10.48
N GLU A 154 0.19 -16.91 -9.66
CA GLU A 154 0.01 -16.63 -8.23
C GLU A 154 1.34 -16.57 -7.49
N VAL A 155 1.40 -15.69 -6.50
CA VAL A 155 2.50 -15.55 -5.55
C VAL A 155 1.98 -15.75 -4.13
N LEU A 156 2.89 -16.06 -3.22
CA LEU A 156 2.62 -16.11 -1.78
C LEU A 156 3.70 -15.31 -1.05
N PRO A 157 3.38 -14.54 0.00
CA PRO A 157 4.40 -14.08 0.94
C PRO A 157 4.97 -15.28 1.72
N PHE A 158 6.29 -15.43 1.69
CA PHE A 158 6.96 -16.40 2.54
C PHE A 158 8.44 -16.07 2.77
N ARG A 159 8.92 -16.52 3.94
CA ARG A 159 10.32 -16.54 4.33
C ARG A 159 10.90 -17.96 4.38
N TYR A 160 10.06 -18.96 4.62
CA TYR A 160 10.50 -20.32 4.89
C TYR A 160 9.92 -21.31 3.88
N VAL A 161 10.75 -22.29 3.53
CA VAL A 161 10.33 -23.50 2.80
C VAL A 161 10.75 -24.72 3.62
N GLU A 162 9.85 -25.67 3.81
CA GLU A 162 10.14 -26.94 4.49
C GLU A 162 9.76 -28.11 3.57
N LEU A 163 10.71 -29.00 3.31
CA LEU A 163 10.50 -30.21 2.53
C LEU A 163 10.24 -31.38 3.47
N ARG A 164 9.04 -31.96 3.38
CA ARG A 164 8.71 -33.22 4.09
C ARG A 164 9.29 -34.38 3.31
N THR A 165 10.39 -34.94 3.81
CA THR A 165 11.08 -36.07 3.17
C THR A 165 11.57 -37.06 4.20
N GLU A 166 11.89 -38.28 3.76
CA GLU A 166 12.59 -39.29 4.54
C GLU A 166 14.10 -39.18 4.31
N PRO A 167 14.95 -39.60 5.26
CA PRO A 167 16.40 -39.50 5.10
C PRO A 167 16.86 -40.20 3.82
N GLY A 168 17.57 -39.47 2.97
CA GLY A 168 18.16 -40.03 1.74
C GLY A 168 17.17 -40.36 0.63
N LYS A 169 15.87 -40.02 0.76
CA LYS A 169 14.87 -40.32 -0.27
C LYS A 169 15.03 -39.46 -1.54
N TYR A 170 15.39 -38.19 -1.38
CA TYR A 170 15.57 -37.25 -2.49
C TYR A 170 16.90 -36.50 -2.35
N ASP A 171 17.59 -36.28 -3.46
CA ASP A 171 18.76 -35.40 -3.51
C ASP A 171 18.32 -34.00 -3.97
N ILE A 172 18.35 -33.05 -3.03
CA ILE A 172 17.93 -31.66 -3.26
C ILE A 172 19.13 -30.89 -3.83
N ARG A 173 19.13 -30.72 -5.16
CA ARG A 173 20.21 -30.05 -5.89
C ARG A 173 20.23 -28.54 -5.67
N SER A 174 19.06 -27.90 -5.65
CA SER A 174 18.95 -26.46 -5.38
C SER A 174 17.57 -26.07 -4.85
N VAL A 175 17.53 -25.04 -4.01
CA VAL A 175 16.32 -24.36 -3.56
C VAL A 175 16.52 -22.86 -3.72
N SER A 176 15.52 -22.19 -4.29
CA SER A 176 15.49 -20.75 -4.51
C SER A 176 14.04 -20.26 -4.45
N ARG A 177 13.85 -18.95 -4.36
CA ARG A 177 12.55 -18.32 -4.57
C ARG A 177 12.65 -17.29 -5.69
N ASP A 178 11.64 -17.26 -6.55
CA ASP A 178 11.50 -16.20 -7.56
C ASP A 178 10.56 -15.14 -6.98
N VAL A 179 11.14 -14.04 -6.49
CA VAL A 179 10.44 -12.90 -5.89
C VAL A 179 9.91 -11.97 -6.96
N VAL A 180 8.66 -11.53 -6.81
CA VAL A 180 8.01 -10.58 -7.72
C VAL A 180 8.01 -9.19 -7.12
N THR A 181 8.65 -8.25 -7.79
CA THR A 181 8.69 -6.82 -7.42
C THR A 181 8.71 -5.97 -8.68
N ILE A 182 8.68 -4.66 -8.53
CA ILE A 182 9.11 -3.76 -9.61
C ILE A 182 10.64 -3.63 -9.63
N LYS A 183 11.18 -3.15 -10.75
CA LYS A 183 12.59 -2.76 -10.82
C LYS A 183 12.88 -1.69 -9.76
N SER A 184 13.84 -1.99 -8.89
CA SER A 184 14.26 -1.12 -7.79
C SER A 184 15.79 -1.07 -7.72
N ASP A 185 16.31 0.02 -7.16
CA ASP A 185 17.73 0.21 -6.86
C ASP A 185 17.89 0.28 -5.34
N ASP A 186 18.40 -0.80 -4.74
CA ASP A 186 18.60 -0.88 -3.30
C ASP A 186 19.65 0.12 -2.79
N SER A 187 20.47 0.70 -3.67
CA SER A 187 21.45 1.74 -3.31
C SER A 187 20.90 3.17 -3.37
N ALA A 188 19.67 3.37 -3.86
CA ALA A 188 19.07 4.70 -4.04
C ALA A 188 18.87 5.48 -2.73
N SER A 189 18.90 4.80 -1.59
CA SER A 189 18.81 5.42 -0.26
C SER A 189 19.60 4.63 0.76
N SER A 190 20.11 5.34 1.77
CA SER A 190 20.76 4.73 2.93
C SER A 190 20.42 5.51 4.18
N PHE A 191 20.34 4.83 5.31
CA PHE A 191 20.18 5.44 6.62
C PHE A 191 21.15 4.78 7.60
N THR A 192 21.73 5.58 8.48
CA THR A 192 22.52 5.06 9.59
C THR A 192 22.34 5.96 10.81
N SER A 193 22.29 5.33 11.97
CA SER A 193 22.17 5.95 13.28
C SER A 193 23.08 5.23 14.28
N SER A 194 23.52 5.95 15.30
CA SER A 194 24.19 5.35 16.47
C SER A 194 23.27 4.41 17.25
N ASP A 195 21.94 4.58 17.13
CA ASP A 195 20.97 3.62 17.66
C ASP A 195 20.73 2.50 16.64
N THR A 196 21.27 1.32 16.96
CA THR A 196 21.13 0.12 16.12
C THR A 196 19.68 -0.34 15.94
N MET A 197 18.76 0.03 16.84
CA MET A 197 17.33 -0.27 16.67
C MET A 197 16.73 0.57 15.53
N LEU A 198 17.10 1.84 15.40
CA LEU A 198 16.63 2.68 14.31
C LEU A 198 17.12 2.17 12.94
N ASN A 199 18.33 1.61 12.88
CA ASN A 199 18.84 0.97 11.66
C ASN A 199 17.98 -0.25 11.28
N LYS A 200 17.60 -1.09 12.24
CA LYS A 200 16.72 -2.24 12.01
C LYS A 200 15.31 -1.82 11.57
N ILE A 201 14.78 -0.74 12.15
CA ILE A 201 13.48 -0.18 11.76
C ILE A 201 13.55 0.32 10.31
N TRP A 202 14.61 1.04 9.94
CA TRP A 202 14.83 1.45 8.57
C TRP A 202 14.90 0.25 7.61
N ASP A 203 15.70 -0.76 7.93
CA ASP A 203 15.84 -1.96 7.09
C ASP A 203 14.50 -2.68 6.91
N LEU A 204 13.71 -2.80 7.99
CA LEU A 204 12.36 -3.36 7.95
C LEU A 204 11.45 -2.54 7.03
N CYS A 205 11.37 -1.22 7.24
CA CYS A 205 10.51 -0.35 6.44
C CYS A 205 10.89 -0.38 4.95
N LYS A 206 12.19 -0.26 4.63
CA LYS A 206 12.68 -0.28 3.25
C LYS A 206 12.41 -1.63 2.57
N HIS A 207 12.64 -2.73 3.28
CA HIS A 207 12.30 -4.07 2.79
C HIS A 207 10.79 -4.21 2.52
N THR A 208 9.95 -3.82 3.48
CA THR A 208 8.49 -3.90 3.34
C THR A 208 8.00 -3.09 2.15
N MET A 209 8.48 -1.85 1.97
CA MET A 209 8.08 -1.00 0.83
C MET A 209 8.43 -1.63 -0.52
N LYS A 210 9.55 -2.36 -0.62
CA LYS A 210 9.93 -3.08 -1.84
C LYS A 210 9.08 -4.35 -2.02
N ALA A 211 8.97 -5.17 -0.98
CA ALA A 211 8.28 -6.45 -1.03
C ALA A 211 6.79 -6.31 -1.39
N THR A 212 6.13 -5.25 -0.94
CA THR A 212 4.71 -5.01 -1.22
C THR A 212 4.43 -4.43 -2.61
N THR A 213 5.44 -4.20 -3.44
CA THR A 213 5.26 -3.74 -4.85
C THR A 213 4.83 -4.85 -5.82
N PHE A 214 4.68 -6.09 -5.35
CA PHE A 214 4.49 -7.29 -6.18
C PHE A 214 3.29 -7.25 -7.14
N THR A 215 2.28 -6.41 -6.90
CA THR A 215 1.14 -6.20 -7.82
C THR A 215 1.32 -5.00 -8.75
N GLY A 216 2.28 -4.11 -8.46
CA GLY A 216 2.44 -2.81 -9.12
C GLY A 216 1.43 -1.75 -8.66
N TYR A 217 0.71 -2.02 -7.57
CA TYR A 217 -0.22 -1.12 -6.88
C TYR A 217 0.05 -1.17 -5.38
N TYR A 218 -0.26 -0.10 -4.64
CA TYR A 218 -0.27 -0.19 -3.17
C TYR A 218 -1.53 -0.93 -2.72
N VAL A 219 -1.36 -2.15 -2.23
CA VAL A 219 -2.45 -3.02 -1.75
C VAL A 219 -2.27 -3.35 -0.26
N ASP A 220 -3.32 -3.83 0.40
CA ASP A 220 -3.32 -4.24 1.83
C ASP A 220 -2.41 -5.46 2.16
N GLY A 221 -1.75 -6.03 1.16
CA GLY A 221 -0.92 -7.23 1.25
C GLY A 221 -1.52 -8.41 0.49
N ASP A 222 -1.17 -9.64 0.88
CA ASP A 222 -1.66 -10.84 0.18
C ASP A 222 -3.12 -11.17 0.48
N ARG A 223 -3.67 -10.63 1.58
CA ARG A 223 -4.95 -11.04 2.15
C ARG A 223 -6.12 -10.70 1.23
N GLU A 224 -6.26 -9.43 0.82
CA GLU A 224 -7.31 -8.98 -0.10
C GLU A 224 -6.75 -8.49 -1.44
N ARG A 225 -5.48 -8.04 -1.47
CA ARG A 225 -4.85 -7.39 -2.63
C ARG A 225 -5.66 -6.19 -3.13
N ILE A 226 -6.29 -5.45 -2.22
CA ILE A 226 -7.11 -4.28 -2.53
C ILE A 226 -6.33 -3.01 -2.22
N PRO A 227 -6.28 -2.02 -3.13
CA PRO A 227 -5.83 -0.68 -2.80
C PRO A 227 -6.82 0.06 -1.89
N TYR A 228 -6.32 0.66 -0.81
CA TYR A 228 -7.05 1.55 0.07
C TYR A 228 -6.38 2.91 0.07
N GLU A 229 -7.15 4.01 0.07
CA GLU A 229 -6.60 5.35 -0.07
C GLU A 229 -5.64 5.72 1.07
N ALA A 230 -5.94 5.34 2.31
CA ALA A 230 -5.07 5.63 3.44
C ALA A 230 -3.75 4.86 3.38
N ASP A 231 -3.82 3.56 3.13
CA ASP A 231 -2.66 2.70 2.92
C ASP A 231 -1.82 3.21 1.74
N ALA A 232 -2.46 3.63 0.65
CA ALA A 232 -1.79 4.17 -0.52
C ALA A 232 -1.03 5.47 -0.21
N LEU A 233 -1.59 6.39 0.58
CA LEU A 233 -0.89 7.61 0.97
C LEU A 233 0.34 7.30 1.84
N ILE A 234 0.20 6.41 2.82
CA ILE A 234 1.31 6.03 3.72
C ILE A 234 2.41 5.30 2.93
N ASN A 235 2.03 4.37 2.05
CA ASN A 235 2.96 3.68 1.17
C ASN A 235 3.65 4.66 0.22
N GLN A 236 2.93 5.60 -0.40
CA GLN A 236 3.51 6.61 -1.28
C GLN A 236 4.61 7.41 -0.58
N LEU A 237 4.29 8.00 0.58
CA LEU A 237 5.24 8.83 1.32
C LEU A 237 6.47 8.03 1.78
N SER A 238 6.26 6.80 2.22
CA SER A 238 7.34 5.92 2.68
C SER A 238 8.20 5.43 1.51
N HIS A 239 7.59 5.01 0.41
CA HIS A 239 8.25 4.54 -0.79
C HIS A 239 9.10 5.66 -1.42
N TYR A 240 8.57 6.89 -1.55
CA TYR A 240 9.33 8.02 -2.10
C TYR A 240 10.55 8.41 -1.26
N ALA A 241 10.57 8.09 0.04
CA ALA A 241 11.74 8.27 0.89
C ALA A 241 12.81 7.19 0.68
N THR A 242 12.48 6.07 0.02
CA THR A 242 13.36 4.91 -0.17
C THR A 242 13.93 4.80 -1.58
N TYR A 243 13.16 5.12 -2.64
CA TYR A 243 13.66 5.15 -4.00
C TYR A 243 12.79 6.07 -4.89
N PRO A 244 13.37 6.76 -5.89
CA PRO A 244 12.68 7.75 -6.72
C PRO A 244 11.84 7.09 -7.83
N GLU A 245 10.86 6.29 -7.45
CA GLU A 245 9.89 5.66 -8.36
C GLU A 245 8.48 6.19 -8.02
N TYR A 246 7.82 6.79 -9.01
CA TYR A 246 6.56 7.52 -8.80
C TYR A 246 5.33 6.83 -9.43
N THR A 247 5.55 5.85 -10.29
CA THR A 247 4.54 5.21 -11.14
C THR A 247 3.54 4.40 -10.33
N ILE A 248 3.96 3.65 -9.31
CA ILE A 248 3.01 2.87 -8.49
C ILE A 248 1.95 3.79 -7.86
N ALA A 249 2.37 4.94 -7.32
CA ALA A 249 1.45 5.90 -6.73
C ALA A 249 0.48 6.48 -7.78
N LYS A 250 0.99 6.85 -8.97
CA LYS A 250 0.17 7.35 -10.07
C LYS A 250 -0.90 6.33 -10.51
N ARG A 251 -0.49 5.07 -10.67
CA ARG A 251 -1.39 3.95 -11.02
C ARG A 251 -2.42 3.69 -9.92
N THR A 252 -1.99 3.73 -8.66
CA THR A 252 -2.86 3.50 -7.51
C THR A 252 -3.88 4.62 -7.35
N LEU A 253 -3.50 5.88 -7.52
CA LEU A 253 -4.44 7.01 -7.53
C LEU A 253 -5.46 6.90 -8.66
N ASP A 254 -5.01 6.69 -9.90
CA ASP A 254 -5.91 6.54 -11.05
C ASP A 254 -6.92 5.40 -10.81
N TYR A 255 -6.49 4.29 -10.20
CA TYR A 255 -7.39 3.22 -9.78
C TYR A 255 -8.40 3.66 -8.71
N LEU A 256 -7.93 4.24 -7.59
CA LEU A 256 -8.75 4.63 -6.44
C LEU A 256 -9.77 5.73 -6.76
N ILE A 257 -9.49 6.59 -7.75
CA ILE A 257 -10.48 7.57 -8.22
C ILE A 257 -11.77 6.88 -8.68
N TYR A 258 -11.67 5.74 -9.36
CA TYR A 258 -12.81 5.01 -9.93
C TYR A 258 -13.25 3.79 -9.12
N HIS A 259 -12.45 3.37 -8.14
CA HIS A 259 -12.71 2.25 -7.24
C HIS A 259 -12.51 2.67 -5.78
N PRO A 260 -13.25 3.68 -5.31
CA PRO A 260 -13.06 4.17 -3.95
C PRO A 260 -13.49 3.16 -2.91
N THR A 261 -12.95 3.32 -1.71
CA THR A 261 -13.35 2.53 -0.54
C THR A 261 -14.32 3.30 0.36
N TRP A 262 -14.72 2.71 1.49
CA TRP A 262 -15.85 3.17 2.31
C TRP A 262 -15.57 4.30 3.32
N PRO A 263 -14.35 4.51 3.87
CA PRO A 263 -14.18 5.54 4.88
C PRO A 263 -14.13 6.97 4.31
N THR A 264 -14.82 7.89 4.99
CA THR A 264 -14.85 9.31 4.62
C THR A 264 -13.45 9.92 4.55
N GLU A 265 -12.63 9.65 5.57
CA GLU A 265 -11.28 10.20 5.70
C GLU A 265 -10.32 9.64 4.66
N TRP A 266 -10.54 8.40 4.21
CA TRP A 266 -9.72 7.75 3.20
C TRP A 266 -9.98 8.37 1.83
N MET A 267 -11.25 8.60 1.48
CA MET A 267 -11.62 9.28 0.24
C MET A 267 -10.92 10.63 0.06
N LEU A 268 -10.85 11.43 1.12
CA LEU A 268 -10.21 12.76 1.14
C LEU A 268 -8.71 12.68 0.83
N GLN A 269 -8.05 11.57 1.15
CA GLN A 269 -6.62 11.37 0.93
C GLN A 269 -6.25 11.22 -0.55
N ASN A 270 -7.19 10.94 -1.46
CA ASN A 270 -6.94 11.01 -2.92
C ASN A 270 -6.32 12.35 -3.34
N THR A 271 -6.78 13.46 -2.74
CA THR A 271 -6.25 14.80 -3.01
C THR A 271 -4.81 14.97 -2.51
N MET A 272 -4.48 14.33 -1.38
CA MET A 272 -3.13 14.34 -0.81
C MET A 272 -2.19 13.48 -1.63
N ILE A 273 -2.64 12.31 -2.09
CA ILE A 273 -1.87 11.44 -2.98
C ILE A 273 -1.50 12.19 -4.27
N ALA A 274 -2.46 12.91 -4.85
CA ALA A 274 -2.24 13.74 -6.03
C ALA A 274 -1.24 14.90 -5.77
N TRP A 275 -1.39 15.60 -4.64
CA TRP A 275 -0.48 16.67 -4.24
C TRP A 275 0.95 16.15 -4.04
N TYR A 276 1.13 15.05 -3.30
CA TYR A 276 2.45 14.50 -3.04
C TYR A 276 3.09 13.87 -4.28
N ASP A 277 2.29 13.29 -5.18
CA ASP A 277 2.82 12.85 -6.48
C ASP A 277 3.42 14.04 -7.26
N TYR A 278 2.68 15.15 -7.38
CA TYR A 278 3.21 16.35 -8.05
C TYR A 278 4.39 16.96 -7.29
N LEU A 279 4.32 17.07 -5.96
CA LEU A 279 5.38 17.66 -5.15
C LEU A 279 6.72 16.94 -5.33
N TYR A 280 6.70 15.60 -5.34
CA TYR A 280 7.91 14.80 -5.43
C TYR A 280 8.36 14.54 -6.87
N SER A 281 7.43 14.26 -7.80
CA SER A 281 7.79 13.95 -9.19
C SER A 281 7.98 15.19 -10.07
N GLY A 282 7.40 16.33 -9.69
CA GLY A 282 7.29 17.52 -10.53
C GLY A 282 6.35 17.36 -11.74
N ASP A 283 5.77 16.17 -11.95
CA ASP A 283 4.95 15.85 -13.12
C ASP A 283 3.46 16.08 -12.85
N ILE A 284 2.95 17.21 -13.32
CA ILE A 284 1.55 17.61 -13.13
C ILE A 284 0.57 16.90 -14.09
N ARG A 285 1.03 16.18 -15.13
CA ARG A 285 0.17 15.72 -16.24
C ARG A 285 -0.92 14.74 -15.80
N MET A 286 -0.60 13.80 -14.91
CA MET A 286 -1.60 12.90 -14.33
C MET A 286 -2.62 13.68 -13.49
N VAL A 287 -2.15 14.62 -12.67
CA VAL A 287 -3.06 15.47 -11.87
C VAL A 287 -3.98 16.24 -12.79
N ALA A 288 -3.46 16.87 -13.85
CA ALA A 288 -4.27 17.62 -14.82
C ALA A 288 -5.40 16.76 -15.40
N LYS A 289 -5.10 15.50 -15.79
CA LYS A 289 -6.09 14.52 -16.25
C LYS A 289 -7.15 14.21 -15.19
N LEU A 290 -6.73 13.99 -13.93
CA LEU A 290 -7.61 13.55 -12.84
C LEU A 290 -8.28 14.71 -12.09
N TYR A 291 -7.89 15.97 -12.35
CA TYR A 291 -8.32 17.13 -11.57
C TYR A 291 -9.85 17.28 -11.49
N PRO A 292 -10.64 17.11 -12.58
CA PRO A 292 -12.09 17.14 -12.48
C PRO A 292 -12.68 16.09 -11.53
N GLN A 293 -12.08 14.90 -11.47
CA GLN A 293 -12.51 13.84 -10.56
C GLN A 293 -12.10 14.14 -9.11
N LEU A 294 -10.91 14.72 -8.92
CA LEU A 294 -10.42 15.12 -7.61
C LEU A 294 -11.33 16.16 -6.95
N LYS A 295 -11.95 17.08 -7.71
CA LYS A 295 -12.92 18.06 -7.17
C LYS A 295 -14.07 17.39 -6.40
N ALA A 296 -14.63 16.32 -6.94
CA ALA A 296 -15.70 15.58 -6.28
C ALA A 296 -15.20 14.86 -5.00
N LYS A 297 -13.96 14.35 -5.03
CA LYS A 297 -13.33 13.64 -3.91
C LYS A 297 -13.01 14.51 -2.69
N VAL A 298 -13.16 15.84 -2.79
CA VAL A 298 -13.05 16.78 -1.67
C VAL A 298 -14.28 16.70 -0.75
N LEU A 299 -15.41 16.15 -1.21
CA LEU A 299 -16.64 15.95 -0.43
C LEU A 299 -17.33 17.25 0.03
N GLU A 300 -17.13 18.34 -0.69
CA GLU A 300 -17.72 19.64 -0.34
C GLU A 300 -19.25 19.63 -0.25
N ASP A 301 -19.92 18.76 -1.02
CA ASP A 301 -21.38 18.60 -0.99
C ASP A 301 -21.90 18.14 0.40
N LEU A 302 -21.02 17.60 1.25
CA LEU A 302 -21.33 17.23 2.63
C LEU A 302 -21.18 18.41 3.62
N ALA A 303 -20.71 19.58 3.18
CA ALA A 303 -20.42 20.71 4.04
C ALA A 303 -21.69 21.42 4.56
N ARG A 304 -21.70 21.78 5.84
CA ARG A 304 -22.64 22.72 6.46
C ARG A 304 -22.31 24.16 6.04
N GLU A 305 -23.21 25.08 6.33
CA GLU A 305 -23.03 26.52 6.09
C GLU A 305 -21.73 27.07 6.67
N ASP A 306 -21.22 26.57 7.79
CA ASP A 306 -19.96 27.01 8.40
C ASP A 306 -18.72 26.27 7.87
N GLY A 307 -18.89 25.41 6.86
CA GLY A 307 -17.84 24.71 6.14
C GLY A 307 -17.51 23.31 6.66
N LEU A 308 -17.93 22.89 7.85
CA LEU A 308 -17.63 21.54 8.34
C LEU A 308 -18.44 20.48 7.58
N ILE A 309 -17.84 19.34 7.25
CA ILE A 309 -18.50 18.21 6.58
C ILE A 309 -18.99 17.16 7.57
N SER A 310 -20.06 16.47 7.19
CA SER A 310 -20.62 15.34 7.94
C SER A 310 -21.26 14.31 7.02
N THR A 311 -21.05 13.02 7.33
CA THR A 311 -21.74 11.91 6.66
C THR A 311 -23.14 11.63 7.23
N LYS A 312 -23.53 12.29 8.32
CA LYS A 312 -24.78 12.03 9.07
C LYS A 312 -25.93 12.99 8.76
N THR A 313 -25.72 14.01 7.93
CA THR A 313 -26.74 15.04 7.66
C THR A 313 -27.72 14.68 6.54
N GLY A 314 -27.74 13.43 6.09
CA GLY A 314 -28.58 12.98 4.97
C GLY A 314 -28.14 13.47 3.58
N LYS A 315 -26.98 14.15 3.47
CA LYS A 315 -26.46 14.71 2.22
C LYS A 315 -25.81 13.71 1.28
N GLN A 316 -25.65 12.45 1.69
CA GLN A 316 -25.14 11.36 0.86
C GLN A 316 -26.22 10.86 -0.12
N SER A 317 -26.62 11.73 -1.06
CA SER A 317 -27.58 11.39 -2.12
C SER A 317 -26.98 10.40 -3.12
N ARG A 318 -27.82 9.80 -3.96
CA ARG A 318 -27.36 8.91 -5.03
C ARG A 318 -26.51 9.66 -6.05
N GLU A 319 -26.86 10.91 -6.34
CA GLU A 319 -26.15 11.80 -7.25
C GLU A 319 -24.75 12.12 -6.71
N PHE A 320 -24.64 12.38 -5.41
CA PHE A 320 -23.37 12.60 -4.72
C PHE A 320 -22.49 11.35 -4.76
N LEU A 321 -23.02 10.18 -4.33
CA LEU A 321 -22.23 8.94 -4.35
C LEU A 321 -21.73 8.59 -5.77
N ARG A 322 -22.56 8.85 -6.79
CA ARG A 322 -22.16 8.69 -8.20
C ARG A 322 -21.06 9.68 -8.62
N SER A 323 -21.08 10.93 -8.14
CA SER A 323 -20.08 11.93 -8.52
C SER A 323 -18.67 11.57 -8.03
N ILE A 324 -18.59 10.82 -6.93
CA ILE A 324 -17.34 10.31 -6.36
C ILE A 324 -17.03 8.86 -6.79
N HIS A 325 -17.73 8.31 -7.78
CA HIS A 325 -17.63 6.90 -8.23
C HIS A 325 -17.87 5.86 -7.13
N PHE A 326 -18.51 6.25 -6.03
CA PHE A 326 -18.78 5.34 -4.94
C PHE A 326 -19.84 4.32 -5.33
N ARG A 327 -19.50 3.06 -5.09
CA ARG A 327 -20.37 1.89 -5.24
C ARG A 327 -20.34 1.14 -3.92
N GLU A 328 -21.30 0.23 -3.76
CA GLU A 328 -21.31 -0.64 -2.59
C GLU A 328 -19.97 -1.38 -2.45
N PHE A 329 -19.28 -1.10 -1.35
CA PHE A 329 -18.00 -1.69 -0.99
C PHE A 329 -18.24 -2.60 0.21
N ASP A 330 -18.06 -3.92 0.00
CA ASP A 330 -18.47 -4.96 0.94
C ASP A 330 -19.93 -4.82 1.40
N LEU A 331 -20.16 -4.33 2.63
CA LEU A 331 -21.49 -4.13 3.23
C LEU A 331 -21.88 -2.64 3.30
N ASP A 332 -20.99 -1.75 2.82
CA ASP A 332 -21.16 -0.31 2.90
C ASP A 332 -21.75 0.27 1.63
N SER A 333 -22.97 0.78 1.75
CA SER A 333 -23.68 1.50 0.68
C SER A 333 -23.50 3.02 0.75
N LYS A 334 -22.76 3.51 1.76
CA LYS A 334 -22.49 4.94 2.02
C LYS A 334 -21.10 5.11 2.64
N LEU A 335 -20.57 6.32 2.57
CA LEU A 335 -19.38 6.69 3.34
C LEU A 335 -19.69 6.69 4.83
N ARG A 336 -18.70 6.28 5.62
CA ARG A 336 -18.76 6.31 7.10
C ARG A 336 -17.43 6.79 7.66
N ASP A 337 -17.51 7.49 8.78
CA ASP A 337 -16.34 8.01 9.47
C ASP A 337 -15.69 6.88 10.28
N ILE A 338 -14.37 6.73 10.18
CA ILE A 338 -13.64 5.63 10.81
C ILE A 338 -12.68 6.07 11.90
N VAL A 339 -12.11 7.27 11.78
CA VAL A 339 -11.08 7.84 12.66
C VAL A 339 -9.76 7.06 12.68
N ASP A 340 -9.79 5.80 13.13
CA ASP A 340 -8.63 4.92 13.22
C ASP A 340 -9.02 3.45 12.99
N TRP A 341 -8.05 2.65 12.55
CA TRP A 341 -8.26 1.26 12.13
C TRP A 341 -7.11 0.35 12.60
N PRO A 342 -7.38 -0.88 13.10
CA PRO A 342 -8.68 -1.55 13.15
C PRO A 342 -9.62 -1.14 14.29
N GLN A 343 -10.92 -1.08 14.00
CA GLN A 343 -11.97 -0.91 15.01
C GLN A 343 -12.33 -2.24 15.69
N PRO A 344 -12.78 -2.23 16.96
CA PRO A 344 -12.96 -1.06 17.83
C PRO A 344 -11.68 -0.66 18.62
N GLY A 345 -10.53 -1.29 18.37
CA GLY A 345 -9.34 -1.17 19.21
C GLY A 345 -8.60 0.16 19.08
N GLU A 346 -8.36 0.62 17.84
CA GLU A 346 -7.46 1.76 17.60
C GLU A 346 -8.11 3.13 17.76
N THR A 347 -9.44 3.20 17.94
CA THR A 347 -10.11 4.49 18.16
C THR A 347 -9.76 5.11 19.51
N ASP A 348 -9.10 4.40 20.43
CA ASP A 348 -8.56 4.87 21.73
C ASP A 348 -9.55 5.78 22.50
N GLY A 349 -10.82 5.37 22.56
CA GLY A 349 -11.87 6.11 23.27
C GLY A 349 -12.39 7.35 22.54
N PHE A 350 -12.17 7.48 21.23
CA PHE A 350 -12.68 8.57 20.41
C PHE A 350 -14.22 8.69 20.53
N VAL A 351 -14.68 9.90 20.81
CA VAL A 351 -16.11 10.22 20.91
C VAL A 351 -16.61 10.68 19.55
N PHE A 352 -17.36 9.81 18.86
CA PHE A 352 -17.99 10.14 17.60
C PHE A 352 -19.14 11.14 17.79
N SER A 353 -19.13 12.20 16.99
CA SER A 353 -20.19 13.20 16.89
C SER A 353 -20.78 13.23 15.47
N ASP A 354 -21.61 14.23 15.19
CA ASP A 354 -22.07 14.49 13.82
C ASP A 354 -20.99 15.15 12.96
N TYR A 355 -20.07 15.89 13.56
CA TYR A 355 -18.97 16.57 12.89
C TYR A 355 -17.66 16.14 13.53
N ASN A 356 -17.14 15.00 13.08
CA ASN A 356 -15.96 14.39 13.68
C ASN A 356 -14.70 15.23 13.42
N ALA A 357 -13.91 15.41 14.46
CA ALA A 357 -12.71 16.23 14.41
C ALA A 357 -11.68 15.69 13.40
N VAL A 358 -11.48 14.37 13.36
CA VAL A 358 -10.51 13.75 12.45
C VAL A 358 -10.94 13.91 10.99
N VAL A 359 -12.22 13.66 10.67
CA VAL A 359 -12.78 13.88 9.33
C VAL A 359 -12.56 15.33 8.86
N ASN A 360 -12.89 16.30 9.72
CA ASN A 360 -12.78 17.70 9.35
C ASN A 360 -11.33 18.20 9.29
N ALA A 361 -10.40 17.55 10.00
CA ALA A 361 -8.96 17.78 9.84
C ALA A 361 -8.46 17.26 8.48
N PHE A 362 -8.87 16.06 8.05
CA PHE A 362 -8.57 15.56 6.71
C PHE A 362 -9.22 16.41 5.62
N TYR A 363 -10.45 16.89 5.83
CA TYR A 363 -11.14 17.77 4.88
C TYR A 363 -10.39 19.09 4.70
N PHE A 364 -9.95 19.70 5.80
CA PHE A 364 -9.07 20.87 5.76
C PHE A 364 -7.79 20.59 4.96
N GLY A 365 -7.12 19.46 5.20
CA GLY A 365 -5.92 19.06 4.45
C GLY A 365 -6.19 18.79 2.97
N ALA A 366 -7.37 18.27 2.62
CA ALA A 366 -7.79 18.04 1.25
C ALA A 366 -8.01 19.37 0.50
N LEU A 367 -8.66 20.35 1.13
CA LEU A 367 -8.81 21.70 0.58
C LEU A 367 -7.44 22.36 0.34
N GLN A 368 -6.50 22.22 1.28
CA GLN A 368 -5.14 22.73 1.11
C GLN A 368 -4.38 22.04 -0.03
N SER A 369 -4.57 20.73 -0.20
CA SER A 369 -3.97 19.98 -1.30
C SER A 369 -4.52 20.45 -2.65
N MET A 370 -5.84 20.64 -2.73
CA MET A 370 -6.51 21.14 -3.94
C MET A 370 -6.15 22.60 -4.26
N GLU A 371 -5.97 23.46 -3.26
CA GLU A 371 -5.44 24.82 -3.48
C GLU A 371 -4.08 24.76 -4.18
N LYS A 372 -3.16 23.94 -3.66
CA LYS A 372 -1.80 23.83 -4.22
C LYS A 372 -1.80 23.23 -5.63
N LEU A 373 -2.65 22.24 -5.88
CA LEU A 373 -2.81 21.66 -7.21
C LEU A 373 -3.44 22.66 -8.20
N ALA A 374 -4.44 23.44 -7.77
CA ALA A 374 -5.04 24.50 -8.58
C ALA A 374 -3.99 25.53 -9.01
N ILE A 375 -3.14 25.97 -8.07
CA ILE A 375 -2.02 26.88 -8.36
C ILE A 375 -1.08 26.27 -9.39
N ALA A 376 -0.70 25.00 -9.23
CA ALA A 376 0.19 24.30 -10.15
C ALA A 376 -0.40 24.13 -11.56
N LEU A 377 -1.73 24.05 -11.67
CA LEU A 377 -2.46 23.98 -12.94
C LEU A 377 -2.77 25.36 -13.54
N GLY A 378 -2.45 26.45 -12.84
CA GLY A 378 -2.81 27.80 -13.27
C GLY A 378 -4.28 28.17 -13.07
N ASP A 379 -5.07 27.35 -12.35
CA ASP A 379 -6.47 27.65 -12.03
C ASP A 379 -6.57 28.55 -10.80
N THR A 380 -6.41 29.86 -11.02
CA THR A 380 -6.42 30.86 -9.94
C THR A 380 -7.77 30.98 -9.24
N ALA A 381 -8.88 30.68 -9.95
CA ALA A 381 -10.22 30.77 -9.40
C ALA A 381 -10.47 29.65 -8.39
N ASP A 382 -10.12 28.41 -8.76
CA ASP A 382 -10.19 27.28 -7.86
C ASP A 382 -9.25 27.44 -6.66
N ALA A 383 -8.01 27.90 -6.90
CA ALA A 383 -7.06 28.15 -5.83
C ALA A 383 -7.64 29.10 -4.76
N GLN A 384 -8.22 30.22 -5.17
CA GLN A 384 -8.84 31.18 -4.27
C GLN A 384 -10.08 30.61 -3.56
N SER A 385 -10.88 29.80 -4.26
CA SER A 385 -12.05 29.11 -3.71
C SER A 385 -11.64 28.15 -2.60
N TYR A 386 -10.67 27.27 -2.86
CA TYR A 386 -10.16 26.30 -1.89
C TYR A 386 -9.51 26.97 -0.68
N ARG A 387 -8.71 28.03 -0.90
CA ARG A 387 -8.15 28.84 0.19
C ARG A 387 -9.23 29.40 1.11
N SER A 388 -10.28 29.98 0.53
CA SER A 388 -11.37 30.61 1.28
C SER A 388 -12.15 29.57 2.10
N LYS A 389 -12.43 28.40 1.51
CA LYS A 389 -13.08 27.27 2.19
C LYS A 389 -12.22 26.73 3.33
N ALA A 390 -10.91 26.54 3.10
CA ALA A 390 -9.99 26.07 4.13
C ALA A 390 -9.92 27.05 5.32
N ALA A 391 -9.89 28.35 5.06
CA ALA A 391 -9.93 29.38 6.11
C ALA A 391 -11.23 29.30 6.94
N LYS A 392 -12.37 29.08 6.28
CA LYS A 392 -13.67 28.92 6.95
C LYS A 392 -13.71 27.67 7.83
N VAL A 393 -13.28 26.52 7.30
CA VAL A 393 -13.15 25.26 8.05
C VAL A 393 -12.26 25.43 9.28
N LYS A 394 -11.07 26.04 9.12
CA LYS A 394 -10.14 26.30 10.23
C LYS A 394 -10.80 27.13 11.33
N GLN A 395 -11.56 28.16 10.97
CA GLN A 395 -12.26 29.00 11.94
C GLN A 395 -13.31 28.20 12.72
N SER A 396 -14.15 27.43 12.03
CA SER A 396 -15.21 26.62 12.65
C SER A 396 -14.63 25.50 13.53
N TYR A 397 -13.59 24.81 13.03
CA TYR A 397 -12.90 23.73 13.73
C TYR A 397 -12.29 24.17 15.07
N ILE A 398 -11.71 25.38 15.14
CA ILE A 398 -11.14 25.92 16.38
C ILE A 398 -12.24 26.39 17.34
N LYS A 399 -13.37 26.90 16.84
CA LYS A 399 -14.50 27.33 17.67
C LYS A 399 -15.19 26.15 18.33
N GLU A 400 -15.45 25.06 17.62
CA GLU A 400 -16.12 23.88 18.20
C GLU A 400 -15.29 23.19 19.27
N LYS A 401 -13.96 23.31 19.28
CA LYS A 401 -13.11 22.80 20.38
C LYS A 401 -13.29 23.52 21.72
N LYS A 402 -13.95 24.68 21.76
CA LYS A 402 -14.12 25.48 22.99
C LYS A 402 -15.42 25.20 23.74
N ASN A 403 -16.32 24.43 23.14
CA ASN A 403 -17.55 23.94 23.77
C ASN A 403 -17.40 22.45 24.05
#